data_AF-A0A1M7QLL4-F1
#
_entry.id   AF-A0A1M7QLL4-F1
#
_cell.length_a   1.000
_cell.length_b   1.000
_cell.length_c   1.000
_cell.angle_alpha   90.00
_cell.angle_beta   90.00
_cell.angle_gamma   90.00
#
_symmetry.space_group_name_H-M   'P 1'
#
loop_
_entity.id
_entity.type
_entity.pdbx_description
1 polymer ?
#
loop_
_entity_poly.entity_id
_entity_poly.type
_entity_poly.pdbx_seq_one_letter_code
_entity_poly.pdbx_strand_id
1 'polypeptide(L)'
;MYKAFLFFAFGLMSCLLAKAQTPTFDVQHYRFAIQLNDANDTIKGQAKVRIKFLKDVNSFQLDLVKQKGSKADSGGNASSEHVRNNKKTNNNGKGMLVSSVTEDDKAVPFIQEAEAITIKAGAANNSIHSYTIAYSGIPADGLIISTNKFGHRTFFGDNWPNRAHNWLPCADYPGDKAQVDFVVTAPDHYGVVSNGLKVEETVLPNHFKLTHWKETALLPTKVMVIGIADFAIDHPGDADGIPVYTYVFPENKDAGFKNYAVATEILPYYIKHVGPFAYKKLANVQSKTIFGGMENAGAIFYFENSTTTKGIEELMAHEIAHQWFGDAASEKNFGHVWLSEGFATYMTNLYLENKYGADTLKKRLVEDRETVFGFEKRRHTPIVDTAVKDNYMQLLNANSYQKGGWVLHMLRRKLGDQAFWNGIRNYYAKYNGGNAYTSGLQKIMEQAGGKDLKQFFQQWVYTPGHPDLGISWKYDATKGMVELMVTQKQDYLYEVPIEISIDKQLHTVSLKDRITTAQFKVAAKPTDVNADPNVNLLATFAVSEGN
;
A
#
# COMPACT_ATOMS: atom_id res chain seq x y z
N MET A 1 -56.16 1.99 -40.70
CA MET A 1 -55.05 1.66 -41.64
C MET A 1 -53.76 1.72 -40.85
N TYR A 2 -53.20 0.54 -40.58
CA TYR A 2 -51.94 0.31 -39.88
C TYR A 2 -50.75 0.88 -40.68
N LYS A 3 -49.84 1.61 -40.03
CA LYS A 3 -48.39 1.51 -40.28
C LYS A 3 -47.64 1.73 -38.97
N ALA A 4 -47.27 0.61 -38.36
CA ALA A 4 -46.25 0.51 -37.35
C ALA A 4 -44.88 0.77 -37.99
N PHE A 5 -44.07 1.62 -37.36
CA PHE A 5 -42.62 1.62 -37.58
C PHE A 5 -41.97 1.06 -36.31
N LEU A 6 -41.64 -0.22 -36.38
CA LEU A 6 -40.74 -0.87 -35.42
C LEU A 6 -39.35 -0.26 -35.59
N PHE A 7 -38.84 0.34 -34.52
CA PHE A 7 -37.41 0.52 -34.32
C PHE A 7 -36.78 -0.86 -34.06
N PHE A 8 -35.97 -1.34 -35.01
CA PHE A 8 -35.02 -2.43 -34.78
C PHE A 8 -33.62 -1.80 -34.68
N ALA A 9 -33.23 -1.41 -33.47
CA ALA A 9 -31.84 -1.13 -33.15
C ALA A 9 -31.30 -2.32 -32.34
N PHE A 10 -30.69 -3.28 -33.04
CA PHE A 10 -29.87 -4.32 -32.42
C PHE A 10 -28.56 -3.66 -31.95
N GLY A 11 -28.61 -3.01 -30.78
CA GLY A 11 -27.41 -2.62 -30.05
C GLY A 11 -26.86 -3.85 -29.34
N LEU A 12 -25.94 -4.56 -30.00
CA LEU A 12 -25.04 -5.50 -29.34
C LEU A 12 -24.15 -4.68 -28.39
N MET A 13 -24.66 -4.45 -27.19
CA MET A 13 -23.91 -3.93 -26.07
C MET A 13 -23.00 -5.07 -25.62
N SER A 14 -21.80 -5.13 -26.22
CA SER A 14 -20.72 -5.96 -25.73
C SER A 14 -20.35 -5.47 -24.34
N CYS A 15 -21.02 -6.04 -23.33
CA CYS A 15 -20.53 -6.05 -21.97
C CYS A 15 -19.16 -6.74 -21.99
N LEU A 16 -18.10 -5.95 -22.13
CA LEU A 16 -16.75 -6.32 -21.72
C LEU A 16 -16.77 -6.41 -20.19
N LEU A 17 -17.35 -7.50 -19.70
CA LEU A 17 -17.07 -8.02 -18.38
C LEU A 17 -15.58 -8.36 -18.38
N ALA A 18 -14.77 -7.47 -17.81
CA ALA A 18 -13.42 -7.80 -17.39
C ALA A 18 -13.52 -8.90 -16.32
N LYS A 19 -13.64 -10.15 -16.76
CA LYS A 19 -13.26 -11.30 -15.95
C LYS A 19 -11.80 -11.07 -15.60
N ALA A 20 -11.48 -11.02 -14.32
CA ALA A 20 -10.10 -11.12 -13.86
C ALA A 20 -9.50 -12.37 -14.53
N GLN A 21 -8.67 -12.14 -15.54
CA GLN A 21 -8.09 -13.23 -16.31
C GLN A 21 -7.17 -13.97 -15.34
N THR A 22 -7.46 -15.25 -15.09
CA THR A 22 -6.60 -16.08 -14.25
C THR A 22 -5.18 -15.99 -14.82
N PRO A 23 -4.16 -15.66 -14.00
CA PRO A 23 -2.80 -15.52 -14.48
C PRO A 23 -2.38 -16.79 -15.23
N THR A 24 -1.70 -16.61 -16.36
CA THR A 24 -1.22 -17.72 -17.20
C THR A 24 0.11 -18.26 -16.69
N PHE A 25 0.83 -17.49 -15.89
CA PHE A 25 2.09 -17.85 -15.25
C PHE A 25 2.23 -17.19 -13.88
N ASP A 26 3.22 -17.64 -13.12
CA ASP A 26 3.60 -17.18 -11.79
C ASP A 26 5.13 -17.03 -11.74
N VAL A 27 5.64 -15.82 -11.48
CA VAL A 27 7.10 -15.60 -11.42
C VAL A 27 7.63 -16.10 -10.08
N GLN A 28 8.60 -16.99 -10.13
CA GLN A 28 9.19 -17.60 -8.93
C GLN A 28 10.40 -16.81 -8.43
N HIS A 29 11.20 -16.25 -9.34
CA HIS A 29 12.44 -15.55 -9.02
C HIS A 29 12.81 -14.54 -10.10
N TYR A 30 13.24 -13.37 -9.67
CA TYR A 30 13.92 -12.38 -10.50
C TYR A 30 15.39 -12.28 -10.11
N ARG A 31 16.29 -12.23 -11.10
CA ARG A 31 17.65 -11.73 -10.94
C ARG A 31 17.87 -10.55 -11.86
N PHE A 32 18.02 -9.35 -11.30
CA PHE A 32 18.31 -8.14 -12.06
C PHE A 32 19.78 -7.76 -11.92
N ALA A 33 20.55 -7.94 -12.99
CA ALA A 33 21.89 -7.37 -13.10
C ALA A 33 21.80 -5.99 -13.76
N ILE A 34 22.11 -4.92 -13.01
CA ILE A 34 21.93 -3.53 -13.45
C ILE A 34 23.28 -2.81 -13.38
N GLN A 35 23.66 -2.17 -14.48
CA GLN A 35 24.83 -1.29 -14.55
C GLN A 35 24.40 0.17 -14.71
N LEU A 36 24.96 1.04 -13.85
CA LEU A 36 24.70 2.48 -13.80
C LEU A 36 25.99 3.28 -14.00
N ASN A 37 25.89 4.59 -14.21
CA ASN A 37 27.04 5.46 -14.46
C ASN A 37 26.75 6.94 -14.11
N ASP A 38 27.82 7.75 -14.04
CA ASP A 38 27.71 9.19 -13.76
C ASP A 38 27.52 10.06 -15.01
N ALA A 39 27.90 9.55 -16.19
CA ALA A 39 27.93 10.33 -17.40
C ALA A 39 26.52 10.67 -17.94
N ASN A 40 25.55 9.79 -17.73
CA ASN A 40 24.17 9.96 -18.18
C ASN A 40 23.19 9.03 -17.44
N ASP A 41 21.89 9.19 -17.71
CA ASP A 41 20.80 8.44 -17.07
C ASP A 41 20.52 7.07 -17.72
N THR A 42 21.36 6.62 -18.64
CA THR A 42 21.20 5.31 -19.29
C THR A 42 21.64 4.20 -18.33
N ILE A 43 20.79 3.20 -18.17
CA ILE A 43 21.13 1.95 -17.48
C ILE A 43 21.26 0.81 -18.51
N LYS A 44 22.10 -0.18 -18.18
CA LYS A 44 22.12 -1.47 -18.87
C LYS A 44 21.62 -2.53 -17.90
N GLY A 45 20.70 -3.36 -18.37
CA GLY A 45 20.08 -4.40 -17.56
C GLY A 45 20.18 -5.77 -18.21
N GLN A 46 20.32 -6.78 -17.37
CA GLN A 46 20.08 -8.17 -17.71
C GLN A 46 19.18 -8.77 -16.64
N ALA A 47 17.94 -9.09 -17.00
CA ALA A 47 16.98 -9.71 -16.12
C ALA A 47 16.89 -11.21 -16.42
N LYS A 48 17.14 -12.06 -15.43
CA LYS A 48 16.79 -13.48 -15.50
C LYS A 48 15.50 -13.71 -14.72
N VAL A 49 14.48 -14.22 -15.39
CA VAL A 49 13.13 -14.42 -14.84
C VAL A 49 12.80 -15.91 -14.87
N ARG A 50 12.62 -16.49 -13.68
CA ARG A 50 12.20 -17.90 -13.53
C ARG A 50 10.69 -17.95 -13.40
N ILE A 51 10.03 -18.62 -14.33
CA ILE A 51 8.58 -18.59 -14.47
C ILE A 51 8.01 -20.00 -14.37
N LYS A 52 6.95 -20.17 -13.59
CA LYS A 52 6.10 -21.35 -13.60
C LYS A 52 4.85 -21.07 -14.42
N PHE A 53 4.58 -21.86 -15.45
CA PHE A 53 3.36 -21.71 -16.25
C PHE A 53 2.20 -22.43 -15.59
N LEU A 54 1.05 -21.75 -15.49
CA LEU A 54 -0.17 -22.25 -14.84
C LEU A 54 -1.17 -22.84 -15.84
N LYS A 55 -0.87 -22.70 -17.13
CA LYS A 55 -1.65 -23.17 -18.29
C LYS A 55 -0.70 -23.41 -19.45
N ASP A 56 -1.15 -24.20 -20.43
CA ASP A 56 -0.45 -24.28 -21.72
C ASP A 56 -0.51 -22.91 -22.43
N VAL A 57 0.62 -22.45 -22.95
CA VAL A 57 0.75 -21.19 -23.68
C VAL A 57 1.60 -21.37 -24.92
N ASN A 58 1.38 -20.55 -25.95
CA ASN A 58 2.24 -20.44 -27.13
C ASN A 58 3.18 -19.22 -27.05
N SER A 59 2.84 -18.26 -26.18
CA SER A 59 3.61 -17.06 -25.87
C SER A 59 3.12 -16.49 -24.54
N PHE A 60 3.92 -15.63 -23.92
CA PHE A 60 3.54 -14.90 -22.72
C PHE A 60 4.13 -13.48 -22.74
N GLN A 61 3.66 -12.63 -21.85
CA GLN A 61 4.05 -11.22 -21.78
C GLN A 61 4.67 -10.87 -20.43
N LEU A 62 5.71 -10.05 -20.47
CA LEU A 62 6.22 -9.30 -19.33
C LEU A 62 6.05 -7.80 -19.63
N ASP A 63 5.79 -7.01 -18.61
CA ASP A 63 5.67 -5.56 -18.71
C ASP A 63 7.07 -4.93 -18.80
N LEU A 64 7.28 -4.07 -19.80
CA LEU A 64 8.46 -3.19 -19.91
C LEU A 64 8.15 -2.04 -20.86
N VAL A 65 8.24 -0.79 -20.38
CA VAL A 65 8.06 0.41 -21.22
C VAL A 65 9.14 0.48 -22.29
N LYS A 66 8.72 0.49 -23.56
CA LYS A 66 9.63 0.62 -24.71
C LYS A 66 10.18 2.02 -24.84
N GLN A 67 11.44 2.11 -25.26
CA GLN A 67 12.07 3.38 -25.61
C GLN A 67 11.36 4.10 -26.75
N LYS A 68 10.84 5.31 -26.50
CA LYS A 68 10.15 6.14 -27.50
C LYS A 68 11.12 6.70 -28.56
N GLY A 69 10.76 6.61 -29.85
CA GLY A 69 11.55 7.15 -30.96
C GLY A 69 12.70 6.25 -31.46
N SER A 70 12.72 4.98 -31.06
CA SER A 70 13.62 3.97 -31.61
C SER A 70 13.15 3.58 -33.04
N LYS A 71 14.07 3.28 -33.97
CA LYS A 71 13.84 3.07 -35.42
C LYS A 71 12.86 1.93 -35.82
N ALA A 72 12.11 1.36 -34.88
CA ALA A 72 11.04 0.39 -35.10
C ALA A 72 9.65 1.03 -35.34
N ASP A 73 9.54 2.36 -35.38
CA ASP A 73 8.26 3.10 -35.45
C ASP A 73 7.71 3.34 -36.88
N SER A 74 8.20 2.65 -37.90
CA SER A 74 7.62 2.73 -39.25
C SER A 74 6.57 1.65 -39.48
N GLY A 75 5.39 1.79 -38.85
CA GLY A 75 4.27 0.90 -39.14
C GLY A 75 3.12 0.94 -38.12
N GLY A 76 2.42 2.07 -37.98
CA GLY A 76 1.18 2.10 -37.22
C GLY A 76 0.60 3.50 -37.11
N ASN A 77 -0.49 3.75 -37.84
CA ASN A 77 -1.25 5.00 -37.77
C ASN A 77 -1.63 5.29 -36.31
N ALA A 78 -1.18 6.44 -35.81
CA ALA A 78 -1.61 6.98 -34.53
C ALA A 78 -3.09 7.39 -34.62
N SER A 79 -3.98 6.59 -34.02
CA SER A 79 -5.29 7.08 -33.60
C SER A 79 -5.13 7.82 -32.28
N SER A 80 -5.15 9.14 -32.38
CA SER A 80 -5.34 10.08 -31.28
C SER A 80 -6.64 9.76 -30.54
N GLU A 81 -6.59 9.46 -29.24
CA GLU A 81 -7.49 10.00 -28.21
C GLU A 81 -7.23 9.35 -26.84
N HIS A 82 -6.57 10.09 -25.94
CA HIS A 82 -6.90 10.23 -24.50
C HIS A 82 -5.78 11.06 -23.85
N VAL A 83 -5.91 12.38 -23.96
CA VAL A 83 -5.02 13.34 -23.29
C VAL A 83 -5.36 13.34 -21.80
N ARG A 84 -4.52 12.71 -20.97
CA ARG A 84 -4.53 12.84 -19.51
C ARG A 84 -3.74 14.10 -19.10
N ASN A 85 -4.40 14.99 -18.36
CA ASN A 85 -3.81 16.13 -17.68
C ASN A 85 -2.99 15.68 -16.46
N ASN A 86 -1.65 15.68 -16.54
CA ASN A 86 -0.79 16.62 -15.78
C ASN A 86 0.71 16.38 -16.07
N LYS A 87 1.40 17.48 -16.39
CA LYS A 87 2.81 17.64 -16.80
C LYS A 87 3.23 16.87 -18.07
N LYS A 88 3.24 17.60 -19.20
CA LYS A 88 4.11 17.31 -20.35
C LYS A 88 5.56 17.32 -19.87
N THR A 89 6.10 16.16 -19.47
CA THR A 89 7.53 15.94 -19.56
C THR A 89 7.82 15.58 -21.02
N ASN A 90 8.74 16.31 -21.65
CA ASN A 90 9.31 15.92 -22.93
C ASN A 90 9.98 14.54 -22.78
N ASN A 91 9.23 13.45 -22.96
CA ASN A 91 9.72 12.07 -22.85
C ASN A 91 10.39 11.58 -24.15
N ASN A 92 11.06 12.46 -24.89
CA ASN A 92 11.81 12.06 -26.08
C ASN A 92 12.99 11.17 -25.64
N GLY A 93 12.95 9.88 -26.00
CA GLY A 93 14.06 8.93 -25.80
C GLY A 93 14.08 8.12 -24.49
N LYS A 94 13.09 8.29 -23.59
CA LYS A 94 12.94 7.46 -22.37
C LYS A 94 12.25 6.12 -22.66
N GLY A 95 12.46 5.15 -21.77
CA GLY A 95 12.05 3.75 -21.87
C GLY A 95 13.24 2.83 -22.15
N MET A 96 12.97 1.53 -22.16
CA MET A 96 13.98 0.49 -22.30
C MET A 96 13.90 -0.18 -23.68
N LEU A 97 15.04 -0.45 -24.30
CA LEU A 97 15.15 -1.22 -25.53
C LEU A 97 15.66 -2.62 -25.21
N VAL A 98 14.90 -3.65 -25.55
CA VAL A 98 15.32 -5.05 -25.42
C VAL A 98 16.20 -5.43 -26.61
N SER A 99 17.41 -5.91 -26.34
CA SER A 99 18.37 -6.35 -27.36
C SER A 99 18.32 -7.85 -27.62
N SER A 100 17.99 -8.66 -26.61
CA SER A 100 17.88 -10.11 -26.75
C SER A 100 17.02 -10.73 -25.66
N VAL A 101 16.34 -11.82 -26.01
CA VAL A 101 15.73 -12.75 -25.06
C VAL A 101 16.33 -14.14 -25.32
N THR A 102 16.78 -14.82 -24.26
CA THR A 102 17.27 -16.20 -24.34
C THR A 102 16.60 -17.09 -23.31
N GLU A 103 16.57 -18.38 -23.60
CA GLU A 103 16.21 -19.45 -22.67
C GLU A 103 17.34 -20.48 -22.73
N ASP A 104 17.97 -20.78 -21.59
CA ASP A 104 19.15 -21.65 -21.50
C ASP A 104 20.19 -21.34 -22.60
N ASP A 105 20.51 -20.04 -22.73
CA ASP A 105 21.44 -19.45 -23.71
C ASP A 105 21.04 -19.56 -25.20
N LYS A 106 19.87 -20.14 -25.50
CA LYS A 106 19.31 -20.18 -26.85
C LYS A 106 18.44 -18.96 -27.10
N ALA A 107 18.61 -18.31 -28.24
CA ALA A 107 17.81 -17.15 -28.62
C ALA A 107 16.31 -17.51 -28.76
N VAL A 108 15.45 -16.69 -28.16
CA VAL A 108 13.99 -16.82 -28.23
C VAL A 108 13.43 -15.59 -28.96
N PRO A 109 12.60 -15.76 -30.00
CA PRO A 109 11.97 -14.64 -30.68
C PRO A 109 11.05 -13.85 -29.73
N PHE A 110 11.07 -12.53 -29.83
CA PHE A 110 10.20 -11.65 -29.04
C PHE A 110 9.67 -10.48 -29.87
N ILE A 111 8.61 -9.85 -29.39
CA ILE A 111 8.09 -8.56 -29.89
C ILE A 111 8.07 -7.59 -28.71
N GLN A 112 8.60 -6.38 -28.90
CA GLN A 112 8.49 -5.30 -27.91
C GLN A 112 7.50 -4.24 -28.41
N GLU A 113 6.41 -4.09 -27.67
CA GLU A 113 5.35 -3.09 -27.89
C GLU A 113 5.47 -1.96 -26.84
N ALA A 114 4.50 -1.04 -26.79
CA ALA A 114 4.61 0.19 -25.99
C ALA A 114 5.00 -0.05 -24.52
N GLU A 115 4.35 -1.01 -23.85
CA GLU A 115 4.57 -1.31 -22.42
C GLU A 115 4.80 -2.80 -22.14
N ALA A 116 5.02 -3.62 -23.17
CA ALA A 116 5.12 -5.07 -23.03
C ALA A 116 6.17 -5.70 -23.94
N ILE A 117 6.72 -6.83 -23.47
CA ILE A 117 7.54 -7.76 -24.25
C ILE A 117 6.76 -9.06 -24.38
N THR A 118 6.36 -9.41 -25.60
CA THR A 118 5.77 -10.72 -25.92
C THR A 118 6.88 -11.70 -26.29
N ILE A 119 7.11 -12.69 -25.45
CA ILE A 119 8.10 -13.75 -25.68
C ILE A 119 7.41 -14.93 -26.39
N LYS A 120 7.88 -15.27 -27.58
CA LYS A 120 7.30 -16.33 -28.44
C LYS A 120 7.87 -17.70 -28.10
N ALA A 121 7.65 -18.13 -26.86
CA ALA A 121 7.99 -19.46 -26.37
C ALA A 121 6.73 -20.18 -25.90
N GLY A 122 6.55 -21.40 -26.41
CA GLY A 122 5.49 -22.29 -25.93
C GLY A 122 5.92 -22.99 -24.64
N ALA A 123 5.01 -23.10 -23.69
CA ALA A 123 5.25 -23.77 -22.41
C ALA A 123 4.01 -24.55 -21.98
N ALA A 124 4.25 -25.72 -21.38
CA ALA A 124 3.18 -26.58 -20.89
C ALA A 124 2.74 -26.16 -19.49
N ASN A 125 1.51 -26.51 -19.12
CA ASN A 125 1.02 -26.33 -17.77
C ASN A 125 1.96 -27.01 -16.74
N ASN A 126 2.26 -26.30 -15.67
CA ASN A 126 3.19 -26.65 -14.59
C ASN A 126 4.66 -26.77 -14.98
N SER A 127 5.06 -26.43 -16.21
CA SER A 127 6.48 -26.38 -16.56
C SER A 127 7.15 -25.12 -15.96
N ILE A 128 8.46 -25.21 -15.71
CA ILE A 128 9.26 -24.11 -15.16
C ILE A 128 10.38 -23.81 -16.15
N HIS A 129 10.49 -22.53 -16.52
CA HIS A 129 11.45 -22.05 -17.51
C HIS A 129 12.19 -20.83 -16.97
N SER A 130 13.36 -20.54 -17.53
CA SER A 130 14.16 -19.36 -17.14
C SER A 130 14.56 -18.57 -18.38
N TYR A 131 14.07 -17.33 -18.46
CA TYR A 131 14.35 -16.43 -19.57
C TYR A 131 15.32 -15.35 -19.14
N THR A 132 16.29 -15.03 -19.98
CA THR A 132 17.22 -13.92 -19.77
C THR A 132 16.94 -12.82 -20.79
N ILE A 133 16.60 -11.63 -20.32
CA ILE A 133 16.28 -10.45 -21.11
C ILE A 133 17.42 -9.45 -20.95
N ALA A 134 18.12 -9.11 -22.04
CA ALA A 134 19.11 -8.04 -22.07
C ALA A 134 18.45 -6.77 -22.63
N TYR A 135 18.67 -5.64 -21.95
CA TYR A 135 18.02 -4.39 -22.27
C TYR A 135 18.84 -3.17 -21.84
N SER A 136 18.58 -2.01 -22.42
CA SER A 136 19.22 -0.75 -22.03
C SER A 136 18.37 0.45 -22.39
N GLY A 137 18.56 1.56 -21.70
CA GLY A 137 17.78 2.78 -21.94
C GLY A 137 17.76 3.70 -20.73
N ILE A 138 17.00 4.78 -20.82
CA ILE A 138 16.77 5.70 -19.71
C ILE A 138 15.42 5.33 -19.09
N PRO A 139 15.34 4.96 -17.81
CA PRO A 139 14.07 4.69 -17.13
C PRO A 139 13.01 5.75 -17.44
N ALA A 140 11.81 5.30 -17.84
CA ALA A 140 10.70 6.21 -18.10
C ALA A 140 10.18 6.85 -16.80
N ASP A 141 10.17 6.04 -15.75
CA ASP A 141 9.77 6.34 -14.38
C ASP A 141 10.30 5.19 -13.47
N GLY A 142 9.88 5.12 -12.20
CA GLY A 142 10.14 3.99 -11.29
C GLY A 142 11.55 3.94 -10.71
N LEU A 143 12.58 4.27 -11.50
CA LEU A 143 13.94 4.54 -11.00
C LEU A 143 14.22 6.04 -11.09
N ILE A 144 14.24 6.71 -9.95
CA ILE A 144 14.52 8.14 -9.85
C ILE A 144 16.02 8.36 -9.94
N ILE A 145 16.47 8.79 -11.11
CA ILE A 145 17.86 9.23 -11.36
C ILE A 145 17.89 10.75 -11.27
N SER A 146 18.54 11.29 -10.24
CA SER A 146 18.52 12.73 -9.96
C SER A 146 19.68 13.17 -9.07
N THR A 147 19.78 14.48 -8.81
CA THR A 147 20.66 15.01 -7.76
C THR A 147 19.91 15.17 -6.44
N ASN A 148 20.59 14.88 -5.34
CA ASN A 148 20.09 15.19 -4.01
C ASN A 148 20.22 16.71 -3.71
N LYS A 149 19.68 17.13 -2.56
CA LYS A 149 19.66 18.52 -2.11
C LYS A 149 21.04 19.14 -1.90
N PHE A 150 22.10 18.33 -1.89
CA PHE A 150 23.49 18.77 -1.80
C PHE A 150 24.21 18.75 -3.15
N GLY A 151 23.51 18.41 -4.23
CA GLY A 151 24.05 18.39 -5.59
C GLY A 151 24.66 17.06 -6.03
N HIS A 152 24.60 16.02 -5.20
CA HIS A 152 25.20 14.72 -5.50
C HIS A 152 24.24 13.85 -6.30
N ARG A 153 24.74 13.16 -7.33
CA ARG A 153 23.94 12.25 -8.16
C ARG A 153 23.53 11.00 -7.37
N THR A 154 22.29 10.54 -7.57
CA THR A 154 21.66 9.44 -6.83
C THR A 154 20.70 8.64 -7.71
N PHE A 155 20.40 7.41 -7.29
CA PHE A 155 19.47 6.49 -7.95
C PHE A 155 18.59 5.80 -6.91
N PHE A 156 17.28 5.99 -6.97
CA PHE A 156 16.34 5.37 -6.01
C PHE A 156 15.16 4.73 -6.72
N GLY A 157 14.94 3.45 -6.47
CA GLY A 157 13.71 2.75 -6.86
C GLY A 157 12.49 3.30 -6.11
N ASP A 158 11.40 3.50 -6.82
CA ASP A 158 10.14 4.08 -6.37
C ASP A 158 9.02 3.48 -7.24
N ASN A 159 8.69 2.23 -6.97
CA ASN A 159 7.92 1.38 -7.88
C ASN A 159 6.40 1.38 -7.61
N TRP A 160 5.93 1.97 -6.51
CA TRP A 160 4.49 2.04 -6.24
C TRP A 160 3.78 3.02 -7.20
N PRO A 161 2.60 2.68 -7.75
CA PRO A 161 1.86 1.43 -7.55
C PRO A 161 2.38 0.30 -8.44
N ASN A 162 2.60 0.58 -9.72
CA ASN A 162 3.06 -0.36 -10.75
C ASN A 162 4.02 0.37 -11.68
N ARG A 163 5.14 0.86 -11.14
CA ARG A 163 6.14 1.63 -11.89
C ARG A 163 7.42 0.83 -12.15
N ALA A 164 7.53 -0.41 -11.65
CA ALA A 164 8.71 -1.25 -11.86
C ALA A 164 8.95 -1.52 -13.35
N HIS A 165 7.88 -1.74 -14.13
CA HIS A 165 7.96 -1.98 -15.58
C HIS A 165 8.54 -0.82 -16.38
N ASN A 166 8.78 0.35 -15.77
CA ASN A 166 9.47 1.45 -16.45
C ASN A 166 10.99 1.25 -16.57
N TRP A 167 11.55 0.27 -15.86
CA TRP A 167 12.99 -0.02 -15.84
C TRP A 167 13.36 -1.49 -15.60
N LEU A 168 12.41 -2.34 -15.21
CA LEU A 168 12.59 -3.79 -15.01
C LEU A 168 11.58 -4.57 -15.84
N PRO A 169 11.95 -5.59 -16.62
CA PRO A 169 10.98 -6.49 -17.24
C PRO A 169 10.35 -7.39 -16.16
N CYS A 170 9.05 -7.26 -15.92
CA CYS A 170 8.39 -7.93 -14.79
C CYS A 170 6.91 -8.24 -15.05
N ALA A 171 6.24 -8.85 -14.08
CA ALA A 171 4.79 -8.96 -14.02
C ALA A 171 4.31 -7.90 -13.02
N ASP A 172 3.94 -6.71 -13.49
CA ASP A 172 3.86 -5.52 -12.63
C ASP A 172 2.49 -5.32 -11.98
N TYR A 173 2.08 -6.30 -11.20
CA TYR A 173 0.86 -6.26 -10.40
C TYR A 173 1.09 -6.90 -9.04
N PRO A 174 0.45 -6.41 -7.96
CA PRO A 174 0.78 -6.80 -6.59
C PRO A 174 0.46 -8.27 -6.28
N GLY A 175 -0.35 -8.91 -7.13
CA GLY A 175 -0.81 -10.28 -6.97
C GLY A 175 0.16 -11.37 -7.42
N ASP A 176 1.28 -11.01 -8.07
CA ASP A 176 2.44 -11.86 -8.38
C ASP A 176 3.55 -11.53 -7.38
N LYS A 177 4.09 -12.53 -6.70
CA LYS A 177 5.17 -12.33 -5.72
C LYS A 177 6.29 -13.32 -5.99
N ALA A 178 7.52 -12.80 -6.02
CA ALA A 178 8.70 -13.57 -6.35
C ALA A 178 9.84 -13.24 -5.38
N GLN A 179 10.82 -14.15 -5.30
CA GLN A 179 12.12 -13.83 -4.73
C GLN A 179 12.88 -12.88 -5.67
N VAL A 180 13.82 -12.10 -5.14
CA VAL A 180 14.61 -11.16 -5.95
C VAL A 180 16.07 -11.11 -5.55
N ASP A 181 16.92 -11.12 -6.57
CA ASP A 181 18.34 -10.83 -6.47
C ASP A 181 18.65 -9.58 -7.29
N PHE A 182 19.33 -8.60 -6.67
CA PHE A 182 19.88 -7.44 -7.38
C PHE A 182 21.40 -7.54 -7.44
N VAL A 183 21.95 -7.54 -8.65
CA VAL A 183 23.39 -7.48 -8.91
C VAL A 183 23.70 -6.13 -9.53
N VAL A 184 24.17 -5.20 -8.71
CA VAL A 184 24.34 -3.80 -9.08
C VAL A 184 25.80 -3.51 -9.35
N THR A 185 26.11 -3.01 -10.55
CA THR A 185 27.41 -2.45 -10.90
C THR A 185 27.29 -0.93 -11.01
N ALA A 186 27.97 -0.19 -10.14
CA ALA A 186 27.93 1.28 -10.08
C ALA A 186 29.35 1.85 -9.85
N PRO A 187 29.58 3.16 -10.07
CA PRO A 187 30.81 3.82 -9.64
C PRO A 187 31.16 3.51 -8.18
N ASP A 188 32.45 3.25 -7.90
CA ASP A 188 32.90 2.67 -6.64
C ASP A 188 32.72 3.57 -5.41
N HIS A 189 32.61 4.89 -5.62
CA HIS A 189 32.31 5.88 -4.59
C HIS A 189 30.88 5.80 -4.04
N TYR A 190 29.97 5.07 -4.69
CA TYR A 190 28.61 4.90 -4.20
C TYR A 190 28.47 3.78 -3.16
N GLY A 191 27.63 4.01 -2.15
CA GLY A 191 26.99 2.95 -1.39
C GLY A 191 25.75 2.42 -2.13
N VAL A 192 25.52 1.12 -2.04
CA VAL A 192 24.30 0.47 -2.56
C VAL A 192 23.53 -0.10 -1.38
N VAL A 193 22.20 0.01 -1.42
CA VAL A 193 21.26 -0.70 -0.54
C VAL A 193 20.14 -1.29 -1.39
N SER A 194 19.68 -2.48 -1.04
CA SER A 194 18.55 -3.14 -1.72
C SER A 194 17.76 -3.99 -0.72
N ASN A 195 16.73 -4.68 -1.21
CA ASN A 195 16.03 -5.73 -0.47
C ASN A 195 17.01 -6.86 -0.09
N GLY A 196 16.71 -7.61 0.97
CA GLY A 196 17.50 -8.76 1.37
C GLY A 196 18.92 -8.44 1.86
N LEU A 197 19.80 -9.43 1.91
CA LEU A 197 21.17 -9.25 2.43
C LEU A 197 22.18 -9.02 1.30
N LYS A 198 23.20 -8.20 1.56
CA LYS A 198 24.39 -8.09 0.69
C LYS A 198 25.23 -9.35 0.87
N VAL A 199 25.32 -10.16 -0.19
CA VAL A 199 26.06 -11.44 -0.19
C VAL A 199 27.39 -11.35 -0.93
N GLU A 200 27.58 -10.32 -1.77
CA GLU A 200 28.84 -10.06 -2.47
C GLU A 200 29.08 -8.55 -2.54
N GLU A 201 30.35 -8.15 -2.41
CA GLU A 201 30.86 -6.85 -2.80
C GLU A 201 32.25 -7.01 -3.40
N THR A 202 32.42 -6.55 -4.64
CA THR A 202 33.64 -6.74 -5.42
C THR A 202 34.02 -5.43 -6.10
N VAL A 203 35.22 -4.90 -5.82
CA VAL A 203 35.77 -3.77 -6.57
C VAL A 203 36.20 -4.26 -7.96
N LEU A 204 35.79 -3.51 -8.99
CA LEU A 204 36.05 -3.82 -10.40
C LEU A 204 37.02 -2.78 -11.00
N PRO A 205 37.68 -3.11 -12.13
CA PRO A 205 38.45 -2.13 -12.89
C PRO A 205 37.64 -0.90 -13.28
N ASN A 206 38.34 0.20 -13.58
CA ASN A 206 37.76 1.47 -14.06
C ASN A 206 36.82 2.17 -13.04
N HIS A 207 37.13 2.08 -11.74
CA HIS A 207 36.37 2.74 -10.66
C HIS A 207 34.91 2.29 -10.55
N PHE A 208 34.67 1.00 -10.76
CA PHE A 208 33.36 0.39 -10.55
C PHE A 208 33.38 -0.56 -9.34
N LYS A 209 32.21 -0.78 -8.77
CA LYS A 209 31.96 -1.76 -7.72
C LYS A 209 30.72 -2.55 -8.07
N LEU A 210 30.81 -3.87 -7.92
CA LEU A 210 29.68 -4.79 -7.99
C LEU A 210 29.21 -5.11 -6.57
N THR A 211 27.90 -5.09 -6.36
CA THR A 211 27.27 -5.63 -5.14
C THR A 211 26.18 -6.62 -5.54
N HIS A 212 26.05 -7.71 -4.80
CA HIS A 212 24.96 -8.68 -4.97
C HIS A 212 24.13 -8.72 -3.70
N TRP A 213 22.83 -8.45 -3.87
CA TRP A 213 21.82 -8.50 -2.82
C TRP A 213 20.84 -9.62 -3.11
N LYS A 214 20.46 -10.38 -2.07
CA LYS A 214 19.56 -11.53 -2.18
C LYS A 214 18.43 -11.45 -1.16
N GLU A 215 17.20 -11.39 -1.65
CA GLU A 215 15.97 -11.50 -0.87
C GLU A 215 15.26 -12.81 -1.16
N THR A 216 14.98 -13.55 -0.09
CA THR A 216 14.33 -14.87 -0.15
C THR A 216 12.84 -14.83 0.18
N ALA A 217 12.37 -13.74 0.80
CA ALA A 217 10.95 -13.49 0.96
C ALA A 217 10.29 -13.22 -0.40
N LEU A 218 9.04 -13.62 -0.55
CA LEU A 218 8.27 -13.36 -1.76
C LEU A 218 7.74 -11.92 -1.74
N LEU A 219 8.20 -11.11 -2.68
CA LEU A 219 7.85 -9.70 -2.79
C LEU A 219 7.02 -9.44 -4.04
N PRO A 220 6.05 -8.51 -4.01
CA PRO A 220 5.51 -7.91 -5.22
C PRO A 220 6.52 -6.90 -5.80
N THR A 221 6.48 -6.67 -7.11
CA THR A 221 7.40 -5.75 -7.82
C THR A 221 7.37 -4.32 -7.29
N LYS A 222 6.23 -3.86 -6.74
CA LYS A 222 6.05 -2.51 -6.17
C LYS A 222 7.05 -2.15 -5.05
N VAL A 223 7.66 -3.14 -4.40
CA VAL A 223 8.63 -2.95 -3.29
C VAL A 223 10.01 -3.56 -3.56
N MET A 224 10.29 -3.98 -4.80
CA MET A 224 11.62 -4.43 -5.22
C MET A 224 12.46 -3.23 -5.66
N VAL A 225 13.50 -2.87 -4.90
CA VAL A 225 14.22 -1.60 -5.11
C VAL A 225 15.74 -1.72 -4.94
N ILE A 226 16.42 -0.75 -5.53
CA ILE A 226 17.80 -0.38 -5.25
C ILE A 226 17.85 1.09 -4.82
N GLY A 227 18.73 1.42 -3.89
CA GLY A 227 19.06 2.77 -3.47
C GLY A 227 20.57 2.97 -3.57
N ILE A 228 21.00 4.01 -4.28
CA ILE A 228 22.40 4.24 -4.62
C ILE A 228 22.70 5.71 -4.48
N ALA A 229 23.61 6.03 -3.57
CA ALA A 229 24.08 7.37 -3.28
C ALA A 229 25.41 7.28 -2.53
N ASP A 230 26.11 8.41 -2.38
CA ASP A 230 27.13 8.52 -1.36
C ASP A 230 26.41 8.54 -0.01
N PHE A 231 26.62 7.50 0.80
CA PHE A 231 25.90 7.30 2.06
C PHE A 231 26.88 7.29 3.23
N ALA A 232 26.52 8.03 4.28
CA ALA A 232 26.93 7.68 5.63
C ALA A 232 26.01 6.57 6.16
N ILE A 233 26.61 5.52 6.72
CA ILE A 233 25.89 4.32 7.19
C ILE A 233 26.13 4.13 8.68
N ASP A 234 25.07 3.81 9.41
CA ASP A 234 25.10 3.44 10.82
C ASP A 234 24.34 2.14 11.09
N HIS A 235 24.69 1.48 12.19
CA HIS A 235 24.02 0.30 12.74
C HIS A 235 23.61 0.62 14.18
N PRO A 236 22.45 1.28 14.39
CA PRO A 236 22.00 1.68 15.74
C PRO A 236 21.75 0.50 16.68
N GLY A 237 21.53 -0.71 16.15
CA GLY A 237 21.41 -1.94 16.94
C GLY A 237 20.64 -3.04 16.23
N ASP A 238 20.39 -4.11 16.97
CA ASP A 238 19.57 -5.25 16.54
C ASP A 238 18.26 -5.26 17.33
N ALA A 239 17.16 -5.56 16.66
CA ALA A 239 15.84 -5.75 17.27
C ALA A 239 15.37 -7.18 17.03
N ASP A 240 15.28 -7.97 18.12
CA ASP A 240 14.99 -9.41 18.08
C ASP A 240 15.87 -10.21 17.09
N GLY A 241 17.16 -9.85 17.03
CA GLY A 241 18.13 -10.48 16.12
C GLY A 241 18.04 -10.01 14.66
N ILE A 242 17.21 -9.02 14.36
CA ILE A 242 17.15 -8.35 13.06
C ILE A 242 18.04 -7.10 13.11
N PRO A 243 19.10 -7.02 12.29
CA PRO A 243 19.94 -5.83 12.24
C PRO A 243 19.19 -4.65 11.62
N VAL A 244 19.26 -3.50 12.30
CA VAL A 244 18.65 -2.24 11.88
C VAL A 244 19.75 -1.30 11.38
N TYR A 245 19.63 -0.84 10.14
CA TYR A 245 20.61 0.05 9.53
C TYR A 245 20.01 1.43 9.22
N THR A 246 20.85 2.44 9.24
CA THR A 246 20.55 3.80 8.79
C THR A 246 21.46 4.16 7.63
N TYR A 247 20.88 4.59 6.51
CA TYR A 247 21.59 5.08 5.33
C TYR A 247 21.16 6.52 5.06
N VAL A 248 22.07 7.48 5.20
CA VAL A 248 21.77 8.90 5.01
C VAL A 248 22.83 9.59 4.19
N PHE A 249 22.50 10.74 3.60
CA PHE A 249 23.52 11.55 2.93
C PHE A 249 24.54 12.05 3.97
N PRO A 250 25.85 12.07 3.65
CA PRO A 250 26.92 12.42 4.59
C PRO A 250 26.68 13.73 5.36
N GLU A 251 26.09 14.73 4.71
CA GLU A 251 25.81 16.03 5.31
C GLU A 251 24.69 15.99 6.36
N ASN A 252 23.85 14.95 6.37
CA ASN A 252 22.83 14.74 7.40
C ASN A 252 23.22 13.64 8.40
N LYS A 253 24.47 13.15 8.39
CA LYS A 253 24.91 12.01 9.20
C LYS A 253 24.44 12.08 10.65
N ASP A 254 24.77 13.16 11.36
CA ASP A 254 24.50 13.26 12.80
C ASP A 254 23.00 13.30 13.11
N ALA A 255 22.23 14.06 12.32
CA ALA A 255 20.77 14.14 12.49
C ALA A 255 20.10 12.81 12.11
N GLY A 256 20.52 12.20 11.01
CA GLY A 256 19.99 10.95 10.49
C GLY A 256 20.22 9.78 11.44
N PHE A 257 21.46 9.58 11.89
CA PHE A 257 21.81 8.49 12.81
C PHE A 257 21.02 8.59 14.12
N LYS A 258 20.91 9.80 14.68
CA LYS A 258 20.11 10.04 15.88
C LYS A 258 18.62 9.78 15.64
N ASN A 259 18.03 10.37 14.59
CA ASN A 259 16.58 10.39 14.44
C ASN A 259 16.02 9.06 13.88
N TYR A 260 16.81 8.30 13.12
CA TYR A 260 16.38 7.00 12.60
C TYR A 260 16.62 5.85 13.59
N ALA A 261 17.42 6.05 14.64
CA ALA A 261 17.65 5.04 15.68
C ALA A 261 16.34 4.58 16.35
N VAL A 262 15.28 5.39 16.35
CA VAL A 262 13.95 5.02 16.88
C VAL A 262 13.35 3.79 16.21
N ALA A 263 13.82 3.41 15.02
CA ALA A 263 13.45 2.12 14.40
C ALA A 263 13.74 0.91 15.30
N THR A 264 14.76 1.00 16.16
CA THR A 264 15.11 -0.05 17.14
C THR A 264 14.08 -0.18 18.27
N GLU A 265 13.22 0.83 18.48
CA GLU A 265 12.09 0.79 19.42
C GLU A 265 10.79 0.33 18.73
N ILE A 266 10.58 0.78 17.48
CA ILE A 266 9.37 0.50 16.70
C ILE A 266 9.32 -0.97 16.26
N LEU A 267 10.42 -1.49 15.70
CA LEU A 267 10.46 -2.85 15.15
C LEU A 267 10.07 -3.93 16.19
N PRO A 268 10.64 -3.98 17.41
CA PRO A 268 10.28 -5.01 18.39
C PRO A 268 8.83 -4.87 18.88
N TYR A 269 8.25 -3.67 18.87
CA TYR A 269 6.83 -3.48 19.19
C TYR A 269 5.95 -4.27 18.20
N TYR A 270 6.21 -4.17 16.89
CA TYR A 270 5.43 -4.90 15.90
C TYR A 270 5.73 -6.40 15.88
N ILE A 271 6.99 -6.81 16.07
CA ILE A 271 7.36 -8.23 16.21
C ILE A 271 6.55 -8.88 17.34
N LYS A 272 6.50 -8.22 18.51
CA LYS A 272 5.77 -8.70 19.69
C LYS A 272 4.27 -8.86 19.44
N HIS A 273 3.64 -7.90 18.76
CA HIS A 273 2.19 -7.86 18.63
C HIS A 273 1.64 -8.64 17.43
N VAL A 274 2.34 -8.60 16.30
CA VAL A 274 1.87 -9.14 15.00
C VAL A 274 2.50 -10.49 14.66
N GLY A 275 3.80 -10.66 14.87
CA GLY A 275 4.51 -11.89 14.55
C GLY A 275 5.91 -11.65 14.00
N PRO A 276 6.66 -12.72 13.67
CA PRO A 276 8.06 -12.63 13.23
C PRO A 276 8.23 -11.70 12.03
N PHE A 277 9.35 -10.98 11.99
CA PHE A 277 9.70 -10.16 10.83
C PHE A 277 10.02 -11.03 9.61
N ALA A 278 9.49 -10.68 8.43
CA ALA A 278 9.63 -11.51 7.22
C ALA A 278 11.03 -11.45 6.58
N TYR A 279 11.79 -10.37 6.86
CA TYR A 279 13.06 -10.06 6.20
C TYR A 279 14.24 -10.30 7.14
N LYS A 280 15.47 -10.23 6.58
CA LYS A 280 16.71 -10.47 7.33
C LYS A 280 17.41 -9.21 7.83
N LYS A 281 16.94 -8.03 7.42
CA LYS A 281 17.40 -6.73 7.91
C LYS A 281 16.29 -5.70 7.76
N LEU A 282 16.38 -4.61 8.50
CA LEU A 282 15.63 -3.39 8.23
C LEU A 282 16.62 -2.25 7.95
N ALA A 283 16.62 -1.69 6.74
CA ALA A 283 17.37 -0.49 6.42
C ALA A 283 16.42 0.72 6.31
N ASN A 284 16.75 1.81 6.99
CA ASN A 284 16.05 3.08 6.96
C ASN A 284 16.90 4.08 6.14
N VAL A 285 16.38 4.52 4.99
CA VAL A 285 17.19 5.17 3.95
C VAL A 285 16.65 6.57 3.65
N GLN A 286 17.48 7.60 3.78
CA GLN A 286 17.18 8.92 3.22
C GLN A 286 17.30 8.86 1.70
N SER A 287 16.28 9.35 0.98
CA SER A 287 16.14 9.09 -0.45
C SER A 287 15.52 10.25 -1.22
N LYS A 288 15.28 10.01 -2.52
CA LYS A 288 14.57 10.90 -3.45
C LYS A 288 13.15 10.44 -3.77
N THR A 289 12.55 9.59 -2.92
CA THR A 289 11.16 9.18 -3.15
C THR A 289 10.24 10.39 -3.33
N ILE A 290 9.25 10.25 -4.20
CA ILE A 290 8.24 11.30 -4.44
C ILE A 290 7.15 11.34 -3.36
N PHE A 291 7.16 10.37 -2.45
CA PHE A 291 6.23 10.23 -1.32
C PHE A 291 6.83 10.77 -0.03
N GLY A 292 6.08 10.70 1.09
CA GLY A 292 6.63 10.96 2.43
C GLY A 292 7.59 9.84 2.84
N GLY A 293 7.10 8.60 2.84
CA GLY A 293 7.91 7.39 2.89
C GLY A 293 7.44 6.42 1.81
N MET A 294 8.29 5.45 1.52
CA MET A 294 8.01 4.34 0.63
C MET A 294 8.49 3.07 1.31
N GLU A 295 7.56 2.17 1.59
CA GLU A 295 7.68 1.07 2.54
C GLU A 295 8.61 -0.07 2.10
N ASN A 296 9.41 0.10 1.05
CA ASN A 296 10.09 -0.99 0.37
C ASN A 296 10.67 -2.06 1.31
N ALA A 297 10.28 -3.32 1.07
CA ALA A 297 10.57 -4.48 1.92
C ALA A 297 12.05 -4.57 2.37
N GLY A 298 12.29 -4.42 3.68
CA GLY A 298 13.61 -4.46 4.31
C GLY A 298 14.56 -3.30 3.99
N ALA A 299 14.10 -2.30 3.24
CA ALA A 299 14.87 -1.14 2.78
C ALA A 299 13.97 0.10 2.57
N ILE A 300 13.37 0.60 3.65
CA ILE A 300 12.42 1.72 3.63
C ILE A 300 13.08 3.01 3.16
N PHE A 301 12.47 3.69 2.20
CA PHE A 301 12.96 4.93 1.62
C PHE A 301 12.13 6.11 2.11
N TYR A 302 12.77 7.07 2.77
CA TYR A 302 12.13 8.29 3.26
C TYR A 302 12.50 9.48 2.37
N PHE A 303 11.59 10.45 2.25
CA PHE A 303 11.83 11.66 1.47
C PHE A 303 13.08 12.43 1.91
N GLU A 304 13.58 13.30 1.04
CA GLU A 304 14.89 13.92 1.16
C GLU A 304 15.14 14.74 2.44
N ASN A 305 14.10 15.30 3.06
CA ASN A 305 14.21 16.12 4.27
C ASN A 305 13.77 15.41 5.56
N SER A 306 13.50 14.11 5.48
CA SER A 306 13.09 13.24 6.59
C SER A 306 13.98 13.33 7.83
N THR A 307 15.31 13.32 7.65
CA THR A 307 16.32 13.29 8.73
C THR A 307 16.24 14.46 9.71
N THR A 308 15.61 15.58 9.34
CA THR A 308 15.44 16.77 10.20
C THR A 308 13.97 17.15 10.41
N THR A 309 13.03 16.37 9.89
CA THR A 309 11.60 16.68 9.97
C THR A 309 11.01 16.29 11.32
N LYS A 310 10.20 17.18 11.90
CA LYS A 310 9.37 16.84 13.07
C LYS A 310 8.31 15.81 12.68
N GLY A 311 8.08 14.80 13.52
CA GLY A 311 7.15 13.71 13.22
C GLY A 311 7.77 12.53 12.47
N ILE A 312 9.10 12.49 12.34
CA ILE A 312 9.79 11.35 11.72
C ILE A 312 9.49 10.02 12.42
N GLU A 313 9.35 10.00 13.76
CA GLU A 313 8.97 8.77 14.48
C GLU A 313 7.62 8.20 14.02
N GLU A 314 6.62 9.06 13.82
CA GLU A 314 5.30 8.65 13.34
C GLU A 314 5.38 8.08 11.92
N LEU A 315 6.10 8.77 11.03
CA LEU A 315 6.33 8.28 9.67
C LEU A 315 7.07 6.94 9.70
N MET A 316 8.11 6.80 10.51
CA MET A 316 8.84 5.53 10.65
C MET A 316 7.95 4.43 11.21
N ALA A 317 7.07 4.73 12.17
CA ALA A 317 6.11 3.76 12.70
C ALA A 317 5.13 3.28 11.62
N HIS A 318 4.71 4.17 10.72
CA HIS A 318 3.87 3.84 9.57
C HIS A 318 4.60 2.96 8.56
N GLU A 319 5.78 3.38 8.11
CA GLU A 319 6.55 2.62 7.12
C GLU A 319 7.05 1.26 7.64
N ILE A 320 7.38 1.17 8.94
CA ILE A 320 7.79 -0.10 9.54
C ILE A 320 6.57 -1.03 9.73
N ALA A 321 5.37 -0.51 9.96
CA ALA A 321 4.16 -1.34 10.00
C ALA A 321 3.89 -2.03 8.65
N HIS A 322 4.23 -1.35 7.54
CA HIS A 322 4.05 -1.90 6.21
C HIS A 322 4.86 -3.18 5.93
N GLN A 323 5.95 -3.39 6.68
CA GLN A 323 6.76 -4.61 6.58
C GLN A 323 5.94 -5.88 6.88
N TRP A 324 4.85 -5.76 7.67
CA TRP A 324 3.86 -6.81 7.85
C TRP A 324 2.67 -6.66 6.90
N PHE A 325 2.17 -5.44 6.69
CA PHE A 325 0.92 -5.15 5.97
C PHE A 325 1.17 -4.28 4.73
N GLY A 326 1.03 -4.87 3.54
CA GLY A 326 1.36 -4.20 2.28
C GLY A 326 2.55 -4.84 1.58
N ASP A 327 3.52 -5.34 2.35
CA ASP A 327 4.69 -6.05 1.83
C ASP A 327 4.58 -7.57 2.04
N ALA A 328 4.74 -8.04 3.27
CA ALA A 328 4.73 -9.47 3.60
C ALA A 328 3.34 -10.09 3.38
N ALA A 329 2.30 -9.51 3.99
CA ALA A 329 0.90 -9.79 3.68
C ALA A 329 0.32 -8.61 2.88
N SER A 330 0.28 -8.74 1.55
CA SER A 330 -0.09 -7.65 0.65
C SER A 330 -1.51 -7.80 0.10
N GLU A 331 -2.07 -6.73 -0.45
CA GLU A 331 -3.34 -6.74 -1.16
C GLU A 331 -3.27 -7.56 -2.46
N LYS A 332 -4.35 -8.27 -2.82
CA LYS A 332 -4.38 -9.04 -4.07
C LYS A 332 -4.46 -8.16 -5.32
N ASN A 333 -5.03 -6.96 -5.18
CA ASN A 333 -5.02 -5.90 -6.18
C ASN A 333 -5.22 -4.54 -5.48
N PHE A 334 -4.92 -3.44 -6.18
CA PHE A 334 -4.97 -2.10 -5.60
C PHE A 334 -6.35 -1.67 -5.09
N GLY A 335 -7.44 -2.25 -5.58
CA GLY A 335 -8.79 -1.99 -5.04
C GLY A 335 -8.92 -2.37 -3.56
N HIS A 336 -7.98 -3.16 -3.02
CA HIS A 336 -7.88 -3.53 -1.61
C HIS A 336 -6.72 -2.85 -0.87
N VAL A 337 -6.16 -1.74 -1.40
CA VAL A 337 -4.96 -1.07 -0.84
C VAL A 337 -5.13 -0.60 0.62
N TRP A 338 -6.35 -0.44 1.12
CA TRP A 338 -6.59 -0.16 2.54
C TRP A 338 -6.07 -1.26 3.49
N LEU A 339 -5.88 -2.50 2.99
CA LEU A 339 -5.23 -3.57 3.74
C LEU A 339 -3.74 -3.28 4.02
N SER A 340 -3.14 -2.39 3.22
CA SER A 340 -1.82 -1.81 3.44
C SER A 340 -1.96 -0.53 4.27
N GLU A 341 -2.55 0.52 3.69
CA GLU A 341 -2.54 1.87 4.28
C GLU A 341 -3.33 1.97 5.58
N GLY A 342 -4.50 1.33 5.66
CA GLY A 342 -5.35 1.37 6.84
C GLY A 342 -4.74 0.62 8.01
N PHE A 343 -4.05 -0.49 7.73
CA PHE A 343 -3.27 -1.21 8.73
C PHE A 343 -2.09 -0.39 9.22
N ALA A 344 -1.25 0.15 8.33
CA ALA A 344 -0.12 0.98 8.73
C ALA A 344 -0.56 2.21 9.54
N THR A 345 -1.64 2.88 9.12
CA THR A 345 -2.24 4.00 9.85
C THR A 345 -2.65 3.59 11.26
N TYR A 346 -3.40 2.49 11.41
CA TYR A 346 -3.87 2.08 12.74
C TYR A 346 -2.77 1.50 13.63
N MET A 347 -1.84 0.74 13.05
CA MET A 347 -0.69 0.20 13.79
C MET A 347 0.19 1.33 14.32
N THR A 348 0.36 2.42 13.56
CA THR A 348 0.99 3.66 14.03
C THR A 348 0.24 4.25 15.21
N ASN A 349 -1.10 4.37 15.11
CA ASN A 349 -1.93 4.86 16.21
C ASN A 349 -1.77 4.00 17.48
N LEU A 350 -1.67 2.67 17.35
CA LEU A 350 -1.46 1.76 18.48
C LEU A 350 -0.04 1.82 19.06
N TYR A 351 0.99 1.97 18.22
CA TYR A 351 2.36 2.18 18.69
C TYR A 351 2.46 3.46 19.53
N LEU A 352 1.87 4.55 19.03
CA LEU A 352 1.84 5.83 19.75
C LEU A 352 0.96 5.76 21.01
N GLU A 353 -0.14 5.00 20.99
CA GLU A 353 -0.93 4.69 22.21
C GLU A 353 -0.05 4.01 23.26
N ASN A 354 0.72 2.99 22.85
CA ASN A 354 1.59 2.25 23.75
C ASN A 354 2.70 3.13 24.34
N LYS A 355 3.25 4.06 23.56
CA LYS A 355 4.37 4.91 23.99
C LYS A 355 3.92 6.16 24.76
N TYR A 356 2.83 6.78 24.36
CA TYR A 356 2.41 8.11 24.83
C TYR A 356 1.03 8.13 25.54
N GLY A 357 0.31 7.01 25.55
CA GLY A 357 -0.92 6.81 26.31
C GLY A 357 -2.22 6.98 25.50
N ALA A 358 -3.34 6.64 26.14
CA ALA A 358 -4.66 6.58 25.50
C ALA A 358 -5.16 7.95 24.97
N ASP A 359 -4.78 9.06 25.61
CA ASP A 359 -5.13 10.40 25.14
C ASP A 359 -4.51 10.70 23.77
N THR A 360 -3.33 10.15 23.47
CA THR A 360 -2.71 10.25 22.15
C THR A 360 -3.55 9.53 21.10
N LEU A 361 -4.01 8.31 21.38
CA LEU A 361 -4.92 7.60 20.47
C LEU A 361 -6.21 8.37 20.23
N LYS A 362 -6.85 8.85 21.31
CA LYS A 362 -8.11 9.59 21.23
C LYS A 362 -7.97 10.83 20.36
N LYS A 363 -6.92 11.62 20.56
CA LYS A 363 -6.63 12.81 19.75
C LYS A 363 -6.48 12.45 18.27
N ARG A 364 -5.68 11.44 17.95
CA ARG A 364 -5.44 11.01 16.56
C ARG A 364 -6.71 10.51 15.89
N LEU A 365 -7.54 9.73 16.58
CA LEU A 365 -8.82 9.27 16.05
C LEU A 365 -9.78 10.44 15.72
N VAL A 366 -9.81 11.48 16.56
CA VAL A 366 -10.57 12.71 16.26
C VAL A 366 -10.05 13.39 14.99
N GLU A 367 -8.72 13.56 14.86
CA GLU A 367 -8.10 14.16 13.68
C GLU A 367 -8.35 13.32 12.41
N ASP A 368 -8.25 11.99 12.52
CA ASP A 368 -8.54 11.04 11.45
C ASP A 368 -10.00 11.12 11.01
N ARG A 369 -10.94 11.25 11.97
CA ARG A 369 -12.38 11.38 11.72
C ARG A 369 -12.68 12.64 10.88
N GLU A 370 -12.12 13.79 11.26
CA GLU A 370 -12.29 15.04 10.50
C GLU A 370 -11.71 14.93 9.08
N THR A 371 -10.58 14.25 8.93
CA THR A 371 -9.94 14.00 7.63
C THR A 371 -10.86 13.18 6.71
N VAL A 372 -11.48 12.12 7.25
CA VAL A 372 -12.46 11.30 6.51
C VAL A 372 -13.64 12.14 6.06
N PHE A 373 -14.25 12.92 6.96
CA PHE A 373 -15.42 13.74 6.61
C PHE A 373 -15.09 14.84 5.58
N GLY A 374 -13.91 15.45 5.67
CA GLY A 374 -13.43 16.40 4.67
C GLY A 374 -13.24 15.76 3.28
N PHE A 375 -12.83 14.50 3.21
CA PHE A 375 -12.73 13.76 1.96
C PHE A 375 -14.11 13.38 1.39
N GLU A 376 -15.01 12.89 2.22
CA GLU A 376 -16.34 12.43 1.78
C GLU A 376 -17.19 13.55 1.17
N LYS A 377 -17.01 14.80 1.62
CA LYS A 377 -17.61 15.99 0.98
C LYS A 377 -17.18 16.19 -0.48
N ARG A 378 -15.99 15.73 -0.86
CA ARG A 378 -15.42 15.86 -2.21
C ARG A 378 -15.65 14.61 -3.04
N ARG A 379 -15.64 13.44 -2.41
CA ARG A 379 -15.76 12.16 -3.11
C ARG A 379 -16.46 11.11 -2.26
N HIS A 380 -17.55 10.59 -2.79
CA HIS A 380 -18.40 9.63 -2.11
C HIS A 380 -18.17 8.21 -2.67
N THR A 381 -17.05 7.59 -2.28
CA THR A 381 -16.66 6.23 -2.70
C THR A 381 -16.50 5.30 -1.51
N PRO A 382 -16.60 3.96 -1.69
CA PRO A 382 -16.28 3.00 -0.63
C PRO A 382 -14.77 2.94 -0.36
N ILE A 383 -14.36 2.18 0.67
CA ILE A 383 -12.94 1.90 0.94
C ILE A 383 -12.40 0.91 -0.10
N VAL A 384 -13.12 -0.18 -0.34
CA VAL A 384 -12.78 -1.10 -1.43
C VAL A 384 -13.32 -0.53 -2.74
N ASP A 385 -12.47 0.18 -3.47
CA ASP A 385 -12.79 0.82 -4.74
C ASP A 385 -12.16 0.04 -5.90
N THR A 386 -12.87 -0.99 -6.37
CA THR A 386 -12.45 -1.79 -7.53
C THR A 386 -12.81 -1.15 -8.87
N ALA A 387 -13.45 0.03 -8.86
CA ALA A 387 -13.82 0.75 -10.07
C ALA A 387 -12.62 1.49 -10.69
N VAL A 388 -11.61 1.84 -9.88
CA VAL A 388 -10.34 2.38 -10.37
C VAL A 388 -9.56 1.30 -11.11
N LYS A 389 -9.26 1.54 -12.39
CA LYS A 389 -8.51 0.61 -13.26
C LYS A 389 -7.11 1.07 -13.62
N ASP A 390 -6.89 2.38 -13.78
CA ASP A 390 -5.66 2.86 -14.41
C ASP A 390 -4.94 3.98 -13.64
N ASN A 391 -5.60 4.61 -12.67
CA ASN A 391 -5.03 5.69 -11.87
C ASN A 391 -4.99 5.28 -10.40
N TYR A 392 -4.14 4.30 -10.08
CA TYR A 392 -4.08 3.73 -8.74
C TYR A 392 -3.68 4.75 -7.66
N MET A 393 -2.97 5.83 -8.01
CA MET A 393 -2.70 6.96 -7.10
C MET A 393 -3.99 7.53 -6.48
N GLN A 394 -5.10 7.48 -7.20
CA GLN A 394 -6.40 7.93 -6.72
C GLN A 394 -6.93 7.11 -5.53
N LEU A 395 -6.40 5.90 -5.32
CA LEU A 395 -6.74 5.02 -4.21
C LEU A 395 -5.98 5.38 -2.93
N LEU A 396 -4.92 6.19 -2.99
CA LEU A 396 -4.27 6.78 -1.82
C LEU A 396 -5.05 8.01 -1.37
N ASN A 397 -5.95 7.83 -0.41
CA ASN A 397 -6.86 8.88 0.05
C ASN A 397 -7.41 8.57 1.46
N ALA A 398 -8.22 9.47 2.02
CA ALA A 398 -8.69 9.31 3.40
C ALA A 398 -9.51 8.04 3.66
N ASN A 399 -10.09 7.40 2.64
CA ASN A 399 -10.73 6.10 2.82
C ASN A 399 -9.72 4.97 3.05
N SER A 400 -8.64 4.92 2.28
CA SER A 400 -7.65 3.84 2.42
C SER A 400 -6.79 3.99 3.67
N TYR A 401 -6.50 5.22 4.08
CA TYR A 401 -5.72 5.54 5.28
C TYR A 401 -6.61 5.67 6.54
N GLN A 402 -7.17 6.86 6.78
CA GLN A 402 -7.83 7.19 8.05
C GLN A 402 -9.11 6.39 8.28
N LYS A 403 -9.97 6.24 7.27
CA LYS A 403 -11.18 5.42 7.39
C LYS A 403 -10.83 3.96 7.58
N GLY A 404 -9.85 3.44 6.84
CA GLY A 404 -9.30 2.09 7.04
C GLY A 404 -8.82 1.86 8.46
N GLY A 405 -8.10 2.82 9.03
CA GLY A 405 -7.67 2.76 10.43
C GLY A 405 -8.83 2.81 11.42
N TRP A 406 -9.84 3.64 11.17
CA TRP A 406 -11.09 3.67 11.93
C TRP A 406 -11.85 2.34 11.88
N VAL A 407 -11.90 1.67 10.73
CA VAL A 407 -12.50 0.34 10.61
C VAL A 407 -11.80 -0.66 11.51
N LEU A 408 -10.47 -0.66 11.55
CA LEU A 408 -9.71 -1.55 12.44
C LEU A 408 -9.91 -1.18 13.92
N HIS A 409 -10.00 0.11 14.25
CA HIS A 409 -10.33 0.56 15.60
C HIS A 409 -11.71 0.06 16.04
N MET A 410 -12.75 0.33 15.26
CA MET A 410 -14.12 -0.12 15.57
C MET A 410 -14.21 -1.65 15.63
N LEU A 411 -13.43 -2.36 14.80
CA LEU A 411 -13.36 -3.81 14.83
C LEU A 411 -12.71 -4.31 16.13
N ARG A 412 -11.61 -3.69 16.60
CA ARG A 412 -10.99 -3.96 17.90
C ARG A 412 -11.99 -3.74 19.03
N ARG A 413 -12.77 -2.66 19.01
CA ARG A 413 -13.82 -2.40 20.02
C ARG A 413 -14.95 -3.43 19.97
N LYS A 414 -15.40 -3.83 18.79
CA LYS A 414 -16.49 -4.81 18.61
C LYS A 414 -16.11 -6.22 19.05
N LEU A 415 -14.86 -6.63 18.82
CA LEU A 415 -14.36 -7.98 19.14
C LEU A 415 -13.72 -8.07 20.54
N GLY A 416 -13.21 -6.96 21.06
CA GLY A 416 -12.32 -6.96 22.21
C GLY A 416 -10.86 -7.22 21.81
N ASP A 417 -9.94 -6.77 22.67
CA ASP A 417 -8.50 -6.69 22.34
C ASP A 417 -7.86 -8.04 22.07
N GLN A 418 -8.20 -9.05 22.89
CA GLN A 418 -7.60 -10.37 22.74
C GLN A 418 -7.99 -11.03 21.41
N ALA A 419 -9.27 -10.99 21.06
CA ALA A 419 -9.78 -11.54 19.79
C ALA A 419 -9.23 -10.75 18.60
N PHE A 420 -9.15 -9.43 18.69
CA PHE A 420 -8.57 -8.58 17.66
C PHE A 420 -7.11 -8.96 17.39
N TRP A 421 -6.25 -8.95 18.41
CA TRP A 421 -4.83 -9.28 18.23
C TRP A 421 -4.61 -10.72 17.79
N ASN A 422 -5.41 -11.68 18.25
CA ASN A 422 -5.38 -13.04 17.72
C ASN A 422 -5.75 -13.07 16.23
N GLY A 423 -6.76 -12.33 15.80
CA GLY A 423 -7.14 -12.18 14.40
C GLY A 423 -6.03 -11.56 13.55
N ILE A 424 -5.38 -10.51 14.04
CA ILE A 424 -4.24 -9.86 13.35
C ILE A 424 -3.07 -10.84 13.17
N ARG A 425 -2.68 -11.57 14.23
CA ARG A 425 -1.64 -12.60 14.15
C ARG A 425 -2.00 -13.70 13.15
N ASN A 426 -3.25 -14.18 13.19
CA ASN A 426 -3.72 -15.22 12.26
C ASN A 426 -3.76 -14.72 10.81
N TYR A 427 -4.13 -13.45 10.60
CA TYR A 427 -4.13 -12.83 9.28
C TYR A 427 -2.71 -12.74 8.72
N TYR A 428 -1.78 -12.21 9.51
CA TYR A 428 -0.37 -12.15 9.12
C TYR A 428 0.20 -13.54 8.84
N ALA A 429 0.02 -14.50 9.76
CA ALA A 429 0.53 -15.86 9.60
C ALA A 429 0.00 -16.56 8.33
N LYS A 430 -1.26 -16.31 7.96
CA LYS A 430 -1.86 -16.91 6.76
C LYS A 430 -1.36 -16.28 5.47
N TYR A 431 -1.13 -14.96 5.46
CA TYR A 431 -0.84 -14.21 4.25
C TYR A 431 0.61 -13.74 4.15
N ASN A 432 1.48 -14.08 5.10
CA ASN A 432 2.92 -13.85 5.00
C ASN A 432 3.48 -14.54 3.75
N GLY A 433 4.09 -13.77 2.85
CA GLY A 433 4.54 -14.23 1.53
C GLY A 433 3.43 -14.39 0.49
N GLY A 434 2.20 -13.94 0.80
CA GLY A 434 1.03 -14.07 -0.06
C GLY A 434 0.22 -12.78 -0.17
N ASN A 435 -1.01 -12.92 -0.67
CA ASN A 435 -1.93 -11.82 -0.91
C ASN A 435 -3.32 -12.07 -0.32
N ALA A 436 -3.96 -11.01 0.15
CA ALA A 436 -5.30 -11.05 0.70
C ALA A 436 -6.31 -10.19 -0.09
N TYR A 437 -7.55 -10.67 -0.10
CA TYR A 437 -8.72 -9.83 -0.32
C TYR A 437 -9.27 -9.38 1.03
N THR A 438 -10.04 -8.29 1.05
CA THR A 438 -10.78 -7.86 2.25
C THR A 438 -11.63 -8.97 2.86
N SER A 439 -12.26 -9.80 2.03
CA SER A 439 -13.04 -10.96 2.49
C SER A 439 -12.21 -12.02 3.19
N GLY A 440 -10.90 -12.09 2.91
CA GLY A 440 -9.95 -12.94 3.63
C GLY A 440 -9.70 -12.46 5.05
N LEU A 441 -9.50 -11.14 5.23
CA LEU A 441 -9.42 -10.52 6.55
C LEU A 441 -10.71 -10.73 7.34
N GLN A 442 -11.87 -10.42 6.74
CA GLN A 442 -13.17 -10.61 7.38
C GLN A 442 -13.30 -12.02 7.98
N LYS A 443 -13.07 -13.07 7.18
CA LYS A 443 -13.18 -14.47 7.62
C LYS A 443 -12.28 -14.79 8.82
N ILE A 444 -11.06 -14.25 8.85
CA ILE A 444 -10.12 -14.51 9.94
C ILE A 444 -10.57 -13.80 11.22
N MET A 445 -11.07 -12.57 11.10
CA MET A 445 -11.58 -11.81 12.24
C MET A 445 -12.88 -12.43 12.79
N GLU A 446 -13.74 -12.98 11.92
CA GLU A 446 -14.92 -13.77 12.32
C GLU A 446 -14.51 -15.02 13.10
N GLN A 447 -13.51 -15.76 12.61
CA GLN A 447 -12.98 -16.95 13.29
C GLN A 447 -12.35 -16.62 14.64
N ALA A 448 -11.58 -15.52 14.73
CA ALA A 448 -10.94 -15.11 15.97
C ALA A 448 -11.93 -14.57 17.01
N GLY A 449 -12.99 -13.89 16.54
CA GLY A 449 -13.98 -13.23 17.39
C GLY A 449 -15.24 -14.05 17.69
N GLY A 450 -15.50 -15.13 16.96
CA GLY A 450 -16.72 -15.92 17.08
C GLY A 450 -18.01 -15.15 16.74
N LYS A 451 -17.92 -14.11 15.91
CA LYS A 451 -19.03 -13.22 15.54
C LYS A 451 -19.13 -13.12 14.02
N ASP A 452 -20.35 -13.02 13.48
CA ASP A 452 -20.58 -12.63 12.09
C ASP A 452 -20.22 -11.15 11.90
N LEU A 453 -19.36 -10.86 10.92
CA LEU A 453 -18.89 -9.52 10.60
C LEU A 453 -19.37 -9.05 9.23
N LYS A 454 -20.24 -9.80 8.54
CA LYS A 454 -20.75 -9.43 7.22
C LYS A 454 -21.35 -8.03 7.18
N GLN A 455 -22.25 -7.72 8.11
CA GLN A 455 -22.89 -6.39 8.18
C GLN A 455 -21.85 -5.29 8.50
N PHE A 456 -20.89 -5.58 9.39
CA PHE A 456 -19.82 -4.65 9.74
C PHE A 456 -18.97 -4.28 8.52
N PHE A 457 -18.48 -5.26 7.76
CA PHE A 457 -17.70 -4.99 6.55
C PHE A 457 -18.54 -4.36 5.46
N GLN A 458 -19.81 -4.76 5.30
CA GLN A 458 -20.71 -4.15 4.33
C GLN A 458 -20.82 -2.65 4.54
N GLN A 459 -21.18 -2.20 5.75
CA GLN A 459 -21.45 -0.79 6.01
C GLN A 459 -20.18 0.07 6.05
N TRP A 460 -19.06 -0.47 6.54
CA TRP A 460 -17.86 0.33 6.77
C TRP A 460 -16.82 0.27 5.66
N VAL A 461 -16.80 -0.81 4.88
CA VAL A 461 -15.77 -1.04 3.85
C VAL A 461 -16.34 -0.95 2.44
N TYR A 462 -17.53 -1.53 2.22
CA TYR A 462 -18.13 -1.61 0.88
C TYR A 462 -19.20 -0.56 0.59
N THR A 463 -19.72 0.12 1.62
CA THR A 463 -20.68 1.22 1.48
C THR A 463 -19.97 2.57 1.69
N PRO A 464 -20.19 3.57 0.81
CA PRO A 464 -19.68 4.93 1.02
C PRO A 464 -20.36 5.65 2.19
N GLY A 465 -19.70 6.67 2.74
CA GLY A 465 -20.28 7.55 3.76
C GLY A 465 -20.09 7.07 5.21
N HIS A 466 -20.78 7.74 6.12
CA HIS A 466 -20.77 7.48 7.55
C HIS A 466 -22.18 7.73 8.15
N PRO A 467 -22.45 7.29 9.39
CA PRO A 467 -23.66 7.69 10.12
C PRO A 467 -23.64 9.19 10.47
N ASP A 468 -24.71 9.91 10.14
CA ASP A 468 -24.96 11.28 10.60
C ASP A 468 -26.13 11.28 11.58
N LEU A 469 -25.82 11.47 12.86
CA LEU A 469 -26.73 11.20 13.97
C LEU A 469 -27.24 12.49 14.60
N GLY A 470 -28.54 12.74 14.50
CA GLY A 470 -29.24 13.72 15.33
C GLY A 470 -29.68 13.08 16.63
N ILE A 471 -29.27 13.63 17.76
CA ILE A 471 -29.55 13.08 19.10
C ILE A 471 -30.29 14.16 19.89
N SER A 472 -31.58 13.95 20.13
CA SER A 472 -32.34 14.81 21.04
C SER A 472 -32.63 14.10 22.35
N TRP A 473 -32.62 14.83 23.45
CA TRP A 473 -32.93 14.27 24.77
C TRP A 473 -33.84 15.19 25.59
N LYS A 474 -34.66 14.62 26.47
CA LYS A 474 -35.51 15.37 27.41
C LYS A 474 -35.43 14.75 28.80
N TYR A 475 -35.59 15.57 29.84
CA TYR A 475 -35.69 15.10 31.22
C TYR A 475 -37.14 15.11 31.71
N ASP A 476 -37.68 13.93 32.00
CA ASP A 476 -38.96 13.76 32.68
C ASP A 476 -38.72 13.78 34.20
N ALA A 477 -38.95 14.95 34.81
CA ALA A 477 -38.79 15.14 36.25
C ALA A 477 -39.77 14.29 37.08
N THR A 478 -40.93 13.93 36.53
CA THR A 478 -41.93 13.13 37.25
C THR A 478 -41.51 11.67 37.36
N LYS A 479 -40.77 11.17 36.37
CA LYS A 479 -40.26 9.79 36.32
C LYS A 479 -38.80 9.67 36.75
N GLY A 480 -38.08 10.78 36.83
CA GLY A 480 -36.62 10.79 37.04
C GLY A 480 -35.89 10.09 35.90
N MET A 481 -36.26 10.40 34.66
CA MET A 481 -35.73 9.73 33.47
C MET A 481 -35.28 10.72 32.39
N VAL A 482 -34.22 10.35 31.68
CA VAL A 482 -33.85 10.94 30.39
C VAL A 482 -34.49 10.12 29.28
N GLU A 483 -35.26 10.76 28.43
CA GLU A 483 -35.77 10.19 27.18
C GLU A 483 -34.86 10.66 26.03
N LEU A 484 -34.23 9.72 25.34
CA LEU A 484 -33.33 9.95 24.22
C LEU A 484 -34.02 9.54 22.93
N MET A 485 -33.87 10.34 21.87
CA MET A 485 -34.24 9.98 20.50
C MET A 485 -33.03 10.19 19.59
N VAL A 486 -32.58 9.12 18.96
CA VAL A 486 -31.48 9.12 17.98
C VAL A 486 -32.07 8.94 16.59
N THR A 487 -31.78 9.87 15.69
CA THR A 487 -32.22 9.87 14.30
C THR A 487 -31.02 9.72 13.37
N GLN A 488 -31.04 8.71 12.52
CA GLN A 488 -30.09 8.55 11.41
C GLN A 488 -30.52 9.44 10.25
N LYS A 489 -29.72 10.45 9.88
CA LYS A 489 -30.10 11.46 8.86
C LYS A 489 -29.73 11.05 7.43
N GLN A 490 -28.71 10.21 7.29
CA GLN A 490 -28.21 9.72 6.00
C GLN A 490 -29.11 8.61 5.42
N ASP A 491 -29.14 8.41 4.11
CA ASP A 491 -30.06 7.45 3.47
C ASP A 491 -29.83 5.99 3.92
N TYR A 492 -28.57 5.52 3.87
CA TYR A 492 -28.19 4.18 4.30
C TYR A 492 -28.22 4.07 5.83
N LEU A 493 -29.08 3.20 6.36
CA LEU A 493 -29.17 2.94 7.79
C LEU A 493 -28.03 2.04 8.24
N TYR A 494 -27.33 2.44 9.29
CA TYR A 494 -26.25 1.68 9.92
C TYR A 494 -26.78 0.88 11.11
N GLU A 495 -26.22 -0.30 11.32
CA GLU A 495 -26.46 -1.12 12.51
C GLU A 495 -25.27 -1.00 13.46
N VAL A 496 -25.36 -0.11 14.44
CA VAL A 496 -24.23 0.24 15.33
C VAL A 496 -24.69 0.51 16.76
N PRO A 497 -23.93 0.08 17.77
CA PRO A 497 -24.08 0.65 19.11
C PRO A 497 -23.45 2.06 19.14
N ILE A 498 -24.09 2.98 19.85
CA ILE A 498 -23.52 4.27 20.24
C ILE A 498 -23.43 4.35 21.76
N GLU A 499 -22.31 4.83 22.28
CA GLU A 499 -22.14 5.18 23.69
C GLU A 499 -22.60 6.63 23.92
N ILE A 500 -23.46 6.84 24.91
CA ILE A 500 -23.91 8.15 25.37
C ILE A 500 -23.47 8.31 26.81
N SER A 501 -22.76 9.39 27.13
CA SER A 501 -22.48 9.81 28.51
C SER A 501 -23.61 10.70 28.99
N ILE A 502 -24.21 10.36 30.13
CA ILE A 502 -25.14 11.21 30.89
C ILE A 502 -24.48 11.49 32.24
N ASP A 503 -24.05 12.73 32.48
CA ASP A 503 -23.26 13.13 33.65
C ASP A 503 -22.10 12.15 33.96
N LYS A 504 -21.33 11.79 32.92
CA LYS A 504 -20.20 10.84 32.95
C LYS A 504 -20.57 9.36 33.14
N GLN A 505 -21.84 9.00 33.27
CA GLN A 505 -22.29 7.61 33.25
C GLN A 505 -22.51 7.17 31.80
N LEU A 506 -21.90 6.05 31.42
CA LEU A 506 -21.97 5.52 30.07
C LEU A 506 -23.20 4.64 29.88
N HIS A 507 -23.93 4.90 28.81
CA HIS A 507 -25.07 4.12 28.36
C HIS A 507 -24.90 3.73 26.90
N THR A 508 -25.30 2.51 26.54
CA THR A 508 -25.24 2.05 25.14
C THR A 508 -26.63 2.00 24.52
N VAL A 509 -26.76 2.57 23.33
CA VAL A 509 -27.98 2.51 22.51
C VAL A 509 -27.67 1.79 21.21
N SER A 510 -28.41 0.73 20.90
CA SER A 510 -28.26 -0.02 19.65
C SER A 510 -29.11 0.61 18.55
N LEU A 511 -28.45 1.16 17.54
CA LEU A 511 -29.09 1.79 16.38
C LEU A 511 -29.28 0.76 15.27
N LYS A 512 -30.46 0.78 14.65
CA LYS A 512 -30.81 -0.02 13.47
C LYS A 512 -31.80 0.71 12.57
N ASP A 513 -32.78 1.34 13.21
CA ASP A 513 -33.87 2.02 12.51
C ASP A 513 -33.54 3.49 12.22
N ARG A 514 -34.40 4.14 11.41
CA ARG A 514 -34.34 5.58 11.12
C ARG A 514 -34.37 6.42 12.41
N ILE A 515 -35.20 6.01 13.36
CA ILE A 515 -35.38 6.63 14.68
C ILE A 515 -35.29 5.52 15.72
N THR A 516 -34.46 5.72 16.73
CA THR A 516 -34.32 4.83 17.89
C THR A 516 -34.53 5.65 19.15
N THR A 517 -35.42 5.21 20.03
CA THR A 517 -35.64 5.83 21.34
C THR A 517 -35.07 4.98 22.46
N ALA A 518 -34.56 5.62 23.51
CA ALA A 518 -34.05 4.97 24.71
C ALA A 518 -34.41 5.78 25.95
N GLN A 519 -34.51 5.13 27.10
CA GLN A 519 -34.79 5.79 28.37
C GLN A 519 -33.80 5.36 29.43
N PHE A 520 -33.29 6.32 30.20
CA PHE A 520 -32.32 6.08 31.26
C PHE A 520 -32.77 6.74 32.55
N LYS A 521 -32.74 5.99 33.65
CA LYS A 521 -33.07 6.52 34.98
C LYS A 521 -31.91 7.39 35.47
N VAL A 522 -32.22 8.59 35.94
CA VAL A 522 -31.25 9.55 36.46
C VAL A 522 -31.71 10.09 37.81
N ALA A 523 -30.77 10.53 38.66
CA ALA A 523 -31.11 11.04 39.99
C ALA A 523 -31.66 12.48 39.96
N ALA A 524 -31.26 13.26 38.96
CA ALA A 524 -31.67 14.64 38.76
C ALA A 524 -31.62 14.98 37.26
N LYS A 525 -32.05 16.19 36.90
CA LYS A 525 -31.88 16.70 35.53
C LYS A 525 -30.39 16.68 35.17
N PRO A 526 -30.00 16.02 34.05
CA PRO A 526 -28.60 16.00 33.65
C PRO A 526 -28.08 17.39 33.31
N THR A 527 -26.81 17.60 33.62
CA THR A 527 -26.07 18.81 33.24
C THR A 527 -25.26 18.62 31.96
N ASP A 528 -24.93 17.37 31.65
CA ASP A 528 -24.08 17.00 30.54
C ASP A 528 -24.59 15.73 29.85
N VAL A 529 -24.81 15.81 28.53
CA VAL A 529 -25.16 14.66 27.68
C VAL A 529 -24.28 14.69 26.45
N ASN A 530 -23.38 13.72 26.32
CA ASN A 530 -22.38 13.66 25.26
C ASN A 530 -22.46 12.35 24.47
N ALA A 531 -22.34 12.45 23.15
CA ALA A 531 -22.27 11.30 22.27
C ALA A 531 -20.82 10.85 22.05
N ASP A 532 -20.60 9.54 22.09
CA ASP A 532 -19.32 8.87 21.84
C ASP A 532 -18.13 9.49 22.63
N PRO A 533 -18.24 9.61 23.97
CA PRO A 533 -17.24 10.29 24.80
C PRO A 533 -15.85 9.63 24.73
N ASN A 534 -15.79 8.36 24.33
CA ASN A 534 -14.58 7.56 24.20
C ASN A 534 -14.02 7.51 22.76
N VAL A 535 -14.68 8.16 21.79
CA VAL A 535 -14.21 8.23 20.39
C VAL A 535 -14.11 6.82 19.78
N ASN A 536 -15.14 6.00 19.98
CA ASN A 536 -15.21 4.61 19.53
C ASN A 536 -16.05 4.44 18.24
N LEU A 537 -16.71 5.48 17.74
CA LEU A 537 -17.59 5.39 16.57
C LEU A 537 -17.24 6.45 15.51
N LEU A 538 -16.97 6.02 14.27
CA LEU A 538 -16.82 6.94 13.14
C LEU A 538 -18.20 7.47 12.70
N ALA A 539 -18.65 8.59 13.26
CA ALA A 539 -19.93 9.23 12.94
C ALA A 539 -19.90 10.74 13.24
N THR A 540 -20.84 11.49 12.66
CA THR A 540 -21.14 12.86 13.09
C THR A 540 -22.30 12.86 14.07
N PHE A 541 -22.25 13.79 15.03
CA PHE A 541 -23.24 13.89 16.10
C PHE A 541 -23.74 15.33 16.22
N ALA A 542 -25.04 15.50 16.31
CA ALA A 542 -25.68 16.75 16.70
C ALA A 542 -26.56 16.49 17.92
N VAL A 543 -26.06 16.84 19.11
CA VAL A 543 -26.75 16.62 20.38
C VAL A 543 -27.52 17.88 20.80
N SER A 544 -28.80 17.75 21.13
CA SER A 544 -29.60 18.87 21.64
C SER A 544 -30.57 18.45 22.75
N GLU A 545 -30.79 19.35 23.71
CA GLU A 545 -31.90 19.22 24.65
C GLU A 545 -33.20 19.59 23.90
N GLY A 546 -34.17 18.68 23.91
CA GLY A 546 -35.49 18.91 23.33
C GLY A 546 -36.37 19.73 24.28
N ASN A 547 -37.19 20.61 23.70
CA ASN A 547 -38.19 21.40 24.44
C ASN A 547 -39.29 20.55 25.05
#